data_AF-A0A6B3HAY4-F1
#
_entry.id   AF-A0A6B3HAY4-F1
#
_cell.length_a   1.000
_cell.length_b   1.000
_cell.length_c   1.000
_cell.angle_alpha   90.00
_cell.angle_beta   90.00
_cell.angle_gamma   90.00
#
_symmetry.space_group_name_H-M   'P 1'
#
loop_
_entity.id
_entity.type
_entity.pdbx_description
1 polymer ?
#
loop_
_entity_poly.entity_id
_entity_poly.type
_entity_poly.pdbx_seq_one_letter_code
_entity_poly.pdbx_strand_id
1 'polypeptide(L)' 'SLERFEPGVARTLRSMSAAALRRLPSNLLDETLTSLGDRRAALLRRVRRRPVGAEPTPAATPAAASGARA' A
#
# COMPACT_ATOMS: atom_id res chain seq x y z
N SER A 1 2.27 14.58 -1.97
CA SER A 1 3.17 13.98 -0.98
C SER A 1 2.40 13.61 0.28
N LEU A 2 2.90 12.63 1.03
CA LEU A 2 2.24 12.14 2.25
C LEU A 2 2.16 13.18 3.38
N GLU A 3 2.88 14.30 3.23
CA GLU A 3 2.84 15.48 4.12
C GLU A 3 1.47 16.16 4.16
N ARG A 4 0.60 15.91 3.18
CA ARG A 4 -0.77 16.45 3.15
C ARG A 4 -1.76 15.68 4.01
N PHE A 5 -1.36 14.54 4.56
CA PHE A 5 -2.21 13.73 5.40
C PHE A 5 -1.82 13.87 6.86
N GLU A 6 -2.81 13.72 7.74
CA GLU A 6 -2.55 13.60 9.18
C GLU A 6 -1.50 12.52 9.48
N PRO A 7 -0.62 12.72 10.48
CA PRO A 7 0.50 11.83 10.73
C PRO A 7 0.11 10.36 10.91
N GLY A 8 -1.05 10.09 11.51
CA GLY A 8 -1.59 8.73 11.67
C GLY A 8 -1.99 8.09 10.34
N VAL A 9 -2.69 8.83 9.48
CA VAL A 9 -3.09 8.37 8.13
C VAL A 9 -1.86 8.13 7.27
N ALA A 10 -0.90 9.05 7.29
CA ALA A 10 0.35 8.91 6.54
C ALA A 10 1.15 7.66 6.95
N ARG A 11 1.11 7.27 8.24
CA ARG A 11 1.74 6.03 8.74
C ARG A 11 1.00 4.79 8.24
N THR A 12 -0.33 4.79 8.34
CA THR A 12 -1.19 3.68 7.89
C THR A 12 -1.05 3.44 6.39
N LEU A 13 -1.18 4.49 5.57
CA LEU A 13 -1.00 4.41 4.12
C LEU A 13 0.38 3.85 3.73
N ARG A 14 1.44 4.26 4.43
CA ARG A 14 2.79 3.72 4.21
C ARG A 14 2.90 2.24 4.55
N SER A 15 2.29 1.81 5.66
CA SER A 15 2.31 0.40 6.07
C SER A 15 1.56 -0.47 5.05
N MET A 16 0.34 -0.07 4.67
CA MET A 16 -0.46 -0.78 3.67
C MET A 16 0.25 -0.85 2.31
N SER A 17 0.84 0.27 1.88
CA SER A 17 1.61 0.31 0.64
C SER A 17 2.83 -0.62 0.69
N ALA A 18 3.55 -0.66 1.82
CA ALA A 18 4.67 -1.57 2.02
C ALA A 18 4.24 -3.05 1.98
N ALA A 19 3.10 -3.39 2.59
CA ALA A 19 2.53 -4.73 2.55
C ALA A 19 2.15 -5.15 1.11
N ALA A 20 1.46 -4.27 0.38
CA ALA A 20 1.12 -4.51 -1.02
C ALA A 20 2.36 -4.74 -1.90
N LEU A 21 3.39 -3.90 -1.75
CA LEU A 21 4.65 -4.05 -2.48
C LEU A 21 5.41 -5.34 -2.16
N ARG A 22 5.23 -5.91 -0.96
CA ARG A 22 5.84 -7.20 -0.58
C ARG A 22 5.09 -8.40 -1.14
N ARG A 23 3.80 -8.25 -1.44
CA ARG A 23 2.95 -9.30 -2.04
C ARG A 23 3.09 -9.41 -3.56
N LEU A 24 3.67 -8.40 -4.21
CA LEU A 24 3.89 -8.41 -5.66
C LEU A 24 4.91 -9.48 -6.06
N PRO A 25 4.70 -10.17 -7.20
CA PRO A 25 5.73 -11.02 -7.81
C PRO A 25 7.01 -10.22 -8.08
N SER A 26 8.16 -10.79 -7.73
CA SER A 26 9.45 -10.09 -7.82
C SER A 26 9.78 -9.61 -9.23
N ASN A 27 9.50 -10.41 -10.25
CA ASN A 27 9.75 -10.07 -11.66
C ASN A 27 8.96 -8.83 -12.12
N LEU A 28 7.67 -8.77 -11.79
CA LEU A 28 6.81 -7.62 -12.10
C LEU A 28 7.27 -6.39 -11.33
N LEU A 29 7.66 -6.57 -10.07
CA LEU A 29 8.18 -5.48 -9.26
C LEU A 29 9.49 -4.93 -9.83
N ASP A 30 10.39 -5.77 -10.33
CA ASP A 30 11.65 -5.32 -10.92
C ASP A 30 11.45 -4.61 -12.26
N GLU A 31 10.53 -5.10 -13.10
CA GLU A 31 10.15 -4.45 -14.36
C GLU A 31 9.55 -3.05 -14.11
N THR A 32 8.59 -2.96 -13.18
CA THR A 32 7.96 -1.68 -12.84
C THR A 32 8.94 -0.68 -12.23
N LEU A 33 9.84 -1.13 -11.35
CA LEU A 33 10.90 -0.27 -10.80
C LEU A 33 11.85 0.23 -11.88
N THR A 34 12.12 -0.56 -12.92
CA THR A 34 12.95 -0.17 -14.06
C THR A 34 12.24 0.88 -14.91
N SER A 35 10.95 0.68 -15.21
CA SER A 35 10.14 1.62 -16.01
C SER A 35 9.91 2.99 -15.33
N LEU A 36 9.83 3.03 -13.99
CA LEU A 36 9.56 4.25 -13.22
C LEU A 36 10.74 5.23 -13.13
N GLY A 37 11.96 4.76 -13.43
CA GLY A 37 13.21 5.50 -13.28
C GLY A 37 13.71 5.60 -11.83
N ASP A 38 15.01 5.92 -11.69
CA ASP A 38 15.79 5.74 -10.45
C ASP A 38 15.21 6.43 -9.22
N ARG A 39 14.79 7.70 -9.37
CA ARG A 39 14.28 8.48 -8.24
C ARG A 39 13.01 7.88 -7.64
N ARG A 40 12.06 7.48 -8.50
CA ARG A 40 10.78 6.89 -8.06
C ARG A 40 10.99 5.47 -7.54
N ALA A 41 11.85 4.70 -8.21
CA ALA A 41 12.22 3.36 -7.78
C ALA A 41 12.88 3.36 -6.39
N ALA A 42 13.77 4.33 -6.12
CA ALA A 42 14.42 4.47 -4.81
C ALA A 42 13.40 4.75 -3.68
N LEU A 43 12.39 5.59 -3.95
CA LEU A 43 11.31 5.87 -2.99
C LEU A 43 10.50 4.60 -2.68
N LEU A 44 10.10 3.83 -3.69
CA LEU A 44 9.33 2.60 -3.48
C LEU A 44 10.16 1.51 -2.78
N ARG A 45 11.45 1.37 -3.09
CA ARG A 45 12.37 0.47 -2.37
C ARG A 45 12.47 0.85 -0.89
N ARG A 46 12.43 2.15 -0.54
CA ARG A 46 12.40 2.61 0.85
C ARG A 46 11.08 2.27 1.54
N VAL A 47 9.95 2.39 0.84
CA VAL A 47 8.63 1.99 1.37
C VAL A 47 8.58 0.47 1.61
N ARG A 48 9.00 -0.36 0.65
CA ARG A 48 9.00 -1.83 0.77
C ARG A 48 9.80 -2.34 1.97
N ARG A 49 10.95 -1.72 2.26
CA ARG A 49 11.85 -2.08 3.38
C ARG A 49 11.30 -1.69 4.76
N ARG A 50 10.23 -0.91 4.85
CA ARG A 50 9.59 -0.54 6.12
C ARG A 50 9.13 -1.82 6.85
N PRO A 51 9.34 -1.94 8.17
CA PRO A 51 8.68 -2.99 8.95
C PRO A 51 7.17 -2.76 8.89
N VAL A 52 6.45 -3.77 8.39
CA VAL A 52 4.99 -3.79 8.43
C VAL A 52 4.64 -4.37 9.79
N GLY A 53 4.33 -3.50 10.76
CA GLY A 53 3.70 -3.96 12.00
C GLY A 53 2.35 -4.61 11.65
N ALA A 54 1.97 -5.65 12.40
CA ALA A 54 0.78 -6.46 12.17
C ALA A 54 -0.37 -5.62 11.61
N GLU A 55 -0.82 -6.02 10.43
CA GLU A 55 -1.81 -5.35 9.61
C GLU A 55 -3.03 -4.96 10.46
N PRO A 56 -3.40 -3.67 10.58
CA PRO A 56 -4.81 -3.37 10.75
C PRO A 56 -5.42 -3.81 9.44
N THR A 57 -5.95 -5.04 9.41
CA THR A 57 -6.85 -5.47 8.34
C THR A 57 -7.88 -4.36 8.29
N PRO A 58 -7.94 -3.52 7.22
CA PRO A 58 -9.03 -2.57 7.11
C PRO A 58 -10.25 -3.47 7.11
N ALA A 59 -11.04 -3.40 8.18
CA ALA A 59 -12.29 -4.14 8.27
C ALA A 59 -12.97 -3.97 6.92
N ALA A 60 -13.07 -5.09 6.19
CA ALA A 60 -13.79 -5.14 4.94
C ALA A 60 -15.10 -4.44 5.23
N THR A 61 -15.34 -3.30 4.57
CA THR A 61 -16.60 -2.59 4.73
C THR A 61 -17.68 -3.62 4.44
N PRO A 62 -18.61 -3.93 5.37
CA PRO A 62 -19.77 -4.75 5.02
C PRO A 62 -20.74 -3.86 4.23
N ALA A 63 -20.33 -3.43 3.04
CA ALA A 63 -21.14 -2.69 2.09
C ALA A 63 -21.58 -3.64 0.97
N ALA A 64 -22.39 -4.63 1.34
CA ALA A 64 -23.28 -5.35 0.42
C ALA A 64 -24.35 -6.14 1.21
N ALA A 65 -25.03 -5.49 2.15
CA ALA A 65 -26.28 -5.99 2.73
C ALA A 65 -27.33 -4.88 2.62
N SER A 66 -27.83 -4.65 1.40
CA SER A 66 -29.01 -3.81 1.15
C SER A 66 -29.48 -4.04 -0.28
N GLY A 67 -30.35 -5.03 -0.44
CA GLY A 67 -31.01 -5.32 -1.71
C GLY A 67 -31.99 -6.48 -1.65
N ALA A 68 -32.60 -6.73 -0.50
CA ALA A 68 -33.76 -7.60 -0.38
C ALA A 68 -34.93 -6.72 0.07
N ARG A 69 -35.78 -6.29 -0.87
CA ARG A 69 -37.19 -5.98 -0.62
C ARG A 69 -38.01 -6.12 -1.90
N ALA A 70 -38.99 -7.01 -1.77
CA ALA A 70 -40.27 -7.15 -2.48
C ALA A 70 -40.23 -7.48 -3.98
#